data_AF-A0A960DAM9-F1
#
_entry.id   AF-A0A960DAM9-F1
#
_cell.length_a   1.000
_cell.length_b   1.000
_cell.length_c   1.000
_cell.angle_alpha   90.00
_cell.angle_beta   90.00
_cell.angle_gamma   90.00
#
_symmetry.space_group_name_H-M   'P 1'
#
loop_
_entity.id
_entity.type
_entity.pdbx_description
1 polymer ?
#
loop_
_entity_poly.entity_id
_entity_poly.type
_entity_poly.pdbx_seq_one_letter_code
_entity_poly.pdbx_strand_id
1 'polypeptide(L)' 'MLDTPRVGKLLRPPLHDRHSARRGTYRVLYRIDDDRQQVTVVAVFSRTDAYRA' A
#
# COMPACT_ATOMS: atom_id res chain seq x y z
N MET A 1 12.06 6.82 -16.10
CA MET A 1 10.88 6.02 -16.46
C MET A 1 10.72 5.00 -15.35
N LEU A 2 9.85 5.25 -14.36
CA LEU A 2 9.81 4.51 -13.09
C LEU A 2 8.94 3.25 -13.24
N ASP A 3 9.49 2.24 -13.88
CA ASP A 3 8.95 0.89 -13.85
C ASP A 3 9.26 0.26 -12.49
N THR A 4 8.42 0.54 -11.49
CA THR A 4 8.41 -0.30 -10.28
C THR A 4 7.01 -0.34 -9.67
N PRO A 5 6.09 -1.18 -10.20
CA PRO A 5 4.76 -1.35 -9.61
C PRO A 5 4.79 -1.96 -8.19
N ARG A 6 5.97 -2.36 -7.68
CA ARG A 6 6.13 -3.09 -6.41
C ARG A 6 7.06 -2.34 -5.46
N VAL A 7 6.58 -1.24 -4.88
CA VAL A 7 7.32 -0.49 -3.85
C VAL A 7 6.70 -0.72 -2.48
N GLY A 8 6.69 -1.98 -2.02
CA GLY A 8 6.02 -2.32 -0.76
C GLY A 8 6.13 -3.79 -0.36
N LYS A 9 5.81 -4.07 0.90
CA LYS A 9 5.75 -5.44 1.44
C LYS A 9 4.31 -5.96 1.37
N LEU A 10 4.15 -7.22 1.00
CA LEU A 10 2.86 -7.93 1.14
C LEU A 10 2.51 -8.03 2.63
N LEU A 11 1.26 -7.73 2.99
CA LEU A 11 0.81 -7.87 4.36
C LEU A 11 0.66 -9.35 4.74
N ARG A 12 0.76 -9.63 6.05
CA ARG A 12 0.50 -10.96 6.61
C ARG A 12 -1.01 -11.25 6.62
N PRO A 13 -1.42 -12.53 6.65
CA PRO A 13 -2.83 -12.90 6.83
C PRO A 13 -3.47 -12.16 8.02
N PRO A 14 -4.74 -11.73 7.90
CA PRO A 14 -5.68 -12.03 6.81
C PRO A 14 -5.56 -11.12 5.57
N LEU A 15 -4.65 -10.14 5.55
CA LEU A 15 -4.59 -9.09 4.52
C LEU A 15 -3.60 -9.38 3.38
N HIS A 16 -3.34 -10.64 3.09
CA HIS A 16 -2.34 -11.08 2.12
C HIS A 16 -2.64 -10.66 0.67
N ASP A 17 -3.81 -10.09 0.41
CA ASP A 17 -4.22 -9.47 -0.84
C ASP A 17 -3.74 -8.01 -0.98
N ARG A 18 -3.14 -7.43 0.06
CA ARG A 18 -2.76 -6.02 0.13
C ARG A 18 -1.26 -5.83 0.28
N HIS A 19 -0.77 -4.80 -0.39
CA HIS A 19 0.59 -4.30 -0.29
C HIS A 19 0.62 -3.00 0.53
N SER A 20 1.69 -2.83 1.30
CA SER A 20 1.96 -1.58 2.00
C SER A 20 3.21 -0.91 1.45
N ALA A 21 3.06 0.33 0.98
CA ALA A 21 4.17 1.21 0.60
C ALA A 21 4.40 2.30 1.64
N ARG A 22 5.66 2.68 1.86
CA ARG A 22 6.01 3.88 2.65
C ARG A 22 6.45 5.00 1.71
N ARG A 23 5.79 6.16 1.80
CA ARG A 23 6.14 7.39 1.08
C ARG A 23 6.30 8.50 2.10
N GLY A 24 7.54 8.78 2.48
CA GLY A 24 7.87 9.76 3.52
C GLY A 24 7.20 9.42 4.87
N THR A 25 6.34 10.33 5.33
CA THR A 25 5.57 10.23 6.58
C THR A 25 4.25 9.46 6.44
N TYR A 26 3.90 9.03 5.22
CA TYR A 26 2.67 8.31 4.93
C TYR A 26 2.92 6.82 4.66
N ARG A 27 1.92 6.02 5.00
CA ARG A 27 1.79 4.61 4.58
C ARG A 27 0.57 4.47 3.69
N VAL A 28 0.74 3.78 2.56
CA VAL A 28 -0.34 3.53 1.60
C VAL A 28 -0.59 2.04 1.53
N LEU A 29 -1.84 1.62 1.77
CA LEU A 29 -2.31 0.27 1.48
C LEU A 29 -2.92 0.25 0.09
N TYR A 30 -2.50 -0.71 -0.72
CA TYR A 30 -2.98 -0.84 -2.08
C TYR A 30 -3.08 -2.31 -2.50
N ARG A 31 -3.86 -2.56 -3.55
CA ARG A 31 -3.94 -3.86 -4.24
C ARG A 31 -3.41 -3.67 -5.66
N ILE A 32 -2.78 -4.70 -6.21
CA ILE A 32 -2.34 -4.75 -7.60
C ILE A 32 -3.21 -5.78 -8.31
N ASP A 33 -3.85 -5.38 -9.40
CA ASP A 33 -4.48 -6.26 -10.38
C ASP A 33 -3.54 -6.29 -11.59
N ASP A 34 -2.72 -7.34 -11.68
CA ASP A 34 -1.72 -7.49 -12.74
C ASP A 34 -2.40 -7.70 -14.11
N ASP A 35 -3.58 -8.34 -14.16
CA ASP A 35 -4.33 -8.63 -15.40
C ASP A 35 -4.85 -7.35 -16.05
N ARG A 36 -5.27 -6.38 -15.21
CA ARG A 36 -5.76 -5.06 -15.65
C ARG A 36 -4.71 -3.96 -15.58
N GLN A 37 -3.48 -4.29 -15.19
CA GLN A 37 -2.41 -3.34 -14.88
C GLN A 37 -2.87 -2.18 -13.98
N GLN A 38 -3.73 -2.48 -13.00
CA GLN A 38 -4.39 -1.49 -12.18
C GLN A 38 -3.89 -1.54 -10.72
N VAL A 39 -3.69 -0.36 -10.12
CA VAL A 39 -3.38 -0.22 -8.70
C VAL A 39 -4.55 0.45 -7.99
N THR A 40 -5.15 -0.23 -7.02
CA THR A 40 -6.24 0.32 -6.20
C THR A 40 -5.70 0.72 -4.83
N VAL A 41 -5.79 2.00 -4.49
CA VAL A 41 -5.45 2.50 -3.15
C VAL A 41 -6.63 2.21 -2.21
N VAL A 42 -6.38 1.42 -1.18
CA VAL A 42 -7.37 1.00 -0.18
C VAL A 42 -7.43 2.00 0.98
N ALA A 43 -6.27 2.48 1.43
CA ALA A 43 -6.19 3.43 2.53
C ALA A 43 -4.85 4.18 2.52
N VAL A 44 -4.86 5.39 3.04
CA VAL A 44 -3.66 6.21 3.29
C VAL A 44 -3.63 6.58 4.76
N PHE A 45 -2.53 6.26 5.43
CA PHE A 45 -2.31 6.55 6.84
C PHE A 45 -1.21 7.58 7.00
N SER A 46 -1.48 8.61 7.80
CA SER A 46 -0.46 9.55 8.27
C SER A 46 0.24 8.99 9.52
N ARG A 47 1.51 9.35 9.76
CA ARG A 47 2.19 9.03 11.03
C ARG A 47 1.48 9.64 12.25
N THR A 48 0.68 10.69 12.03
CA THR A 48 -0.11 11.37 13.06
C THR A 48 -1.41 10.63 13.39
N ASP A 49 -2.05 10.00 12.40
CA ASP A 49 -3.25 9.16 12.60
C ASP A 49 -2.96 7.89 13.39
N ALA A 50 -1.74 7.36 13.32
CA ALA A 50 -1.36 6.15 14.07
C ALA A 50 -1.42 6.33 15.60
N TYR A 51 -1.55 7.57 16.10
CA TYR A 51 -1.66 7.89 17.53
C TYR A 51 -3.05 8.39 17.96
N ARG A 52 -4.05 8.44 17.07
CA ARG A 52 -5.44 8.72 17.45
C ARG A 52 -6.19 7.39 17.58
N ALA A 53 -6.02 6.75 18.72
CA ALA A 53 -6.86 5.66 19.20
C ALA A 53 -7.71 6.16 20.37
#